data_AF-A0ABD5LEC8-F1
#
_entry.id   AF-A0ABD5LEC8-F1
#
_cell.length_a   1.000
_cell.length_b   1.000
_cell.length_c   1.000
_cell.angle_alpha   90.00
_cell.angle_beta   90.00
_cell.angle_gamma   90.00
#
_symmetry.space_group_name_H-M   'P 1'
#
loop_
_entity.id
_entity.type
_entity.pdbx_description
1 polymer ?
#
loop_
_entity_poly.entity_id
_entity_poly.type
_entity_poly.pdbx_seq_one_letter_code
_entity_poly.pdbx_strand_id
1 'polypeptide(L)'
;MGSVKGSSVIKGLLSDYDNLNFEVNGELVLEPNTFKISRYFSSEFGLNPPYDGSQESHLAEGVVIYPSYYFCSPEYNKINYSIHHFSGSWLPSHKRKDKLKILNKFIISRFKKSRDQGDYPLSDSEKILLKINFSKIVSYVLISRNK
;
A
#
# COMPACT_ATOMS: atom_id res chain seq x y z
N MET A 1 -1.70 8.90 11.88
CA MET A 1 -1.02 9.67 12.95
C MET A 1 -1.97 9.77 14.12
N GLY A 2 -1.51 9.47 15.33
CA GLY A 2 -2.30 9.63 16.56
C GLY A 2 -1.73 10.78 17.40
N SER A 3 -2.57 11.45 18.18
CA SER A 3 -2.12 12.48 19.10
C SER A 3 -3.09 12.71 20.24
N VAL A 4 -2.61 13.32 21.32
CA VAL A 4 -3.46 13.82 22.41
C VAL A 4 -4.22 15.08 21.95
N LYS A 5 -5.32 15.39 22.63
CA LYS A 5 -6.08 16.61 22.39
C LYS A 5 -5.17 17.84 22.60
N GLY A 6 -5.24 18.81 21.67
CA GLY A 6 -4.49 20.07 21.77
C GLY A 6 -3.05 20.01 21.30
N SER A 7 -2.65 18.96 20.57
CA SER A 7 -1.31 18.86 19.99
C SER A 7 -0.98 20.02 19.05
N SER A 8 0.14 20.69 19.31
CA SER A 8 0.69 21.75 18.45
C SER A 8 1.06 21.24 17.06
N VAL A 9 1.56 20.00 16.95
CA VAL A 9 1.92 19.36 15.69
C VAL A 9 0.69 19.16 14.80
N ILE A 10 -0.39 18.62 15.37
CA ILE A 10 -1.65 18.44 14.63
C ILE A 10 -2.24 19.78 14.24
N LYS A 11 -2.19 20.78 15.13
CA LYS A 11 -2.61 22.15 14.80
C LYS A 11 -1.80 22.69 13.62
N GLY A 12 -0.47 22.58 13.66
CA GLY A 12 0.42 23.04 12.58
C GLY A 12 0.09 22.43 11.23
N LEU A 13 -0.10 21.10 11.18
CA LEU A 13 -0.51 20.38 9.96
C LEU A 13 -1.87 20.84 9.41
N LEU A 14 -2.80 21.21 10.28
CA LEU A 14 -4.15 21.62 9.89
C LEU A 14 -4.24 23.11 9.54
N SER A 15 -3.37 23.97 10.10
CA SER A 15 -3.35 25.41 9.81
C SER A 15 -3.22 25.72 8.32
N ASP A 16 -2.49 24.89 7.57
CA ASP A 16 -2.34 25.05 6.11
C ASP A 16 -3.68 24.99 5.37
N TYR A 17 -4.70 24.35 5.96
CA TYR A 17 -6.02 24.21 5.36
C TYR A 17 -6.90 25.45 5.53
N ASP A 18 -6.57 26.36 6.46
CA ASP A 18 -7.37 27.57 6.72
C ASP A 18 -7.41 28.52 5.51
N ASN A 19 -6.36 28.49 4.68
CA ASN A 19 -6.21 29.35 3.50
C ASN A 19 -6.11 28.55 2.19
N LEU A 20 -6.34 27.24 2.23
CA LEU A 20 -6.16 26.38 1.06
C LEU A 20 -7.39 26.42 0.15
N ASN A 21 -7.16 26.74 -1.12
CA ASN A 21 -8.15 26.52 -2.17
C ASN A 21 -8.01 25.09 -2.73
N PHE A 22 -9.09 24.32 -2.72
CA PHE A 22 -9.13 22.97 -3.30
C PHE A 22 -9.42 22.97 -4.81
N GLU A 23 -9.81 24.12 -5.35
CA GLU A 23 -10.08 24.35 -6.75
C GLU A 23 -9.55 25.72 -7.15
N VAL A 24 -8.84 25.81 -8.27
CA VAL A 24 -8.27 27.07 -8.79
C VAL A 24 -8.57 27.12 -10.28
N ASN A 25 -9.28 28.17 -10.73
CA ASN A 25 -9.69 28.36 -12.13
C ASN A 25 -10.46 27.17 -12.73
N GLY A 26 -11.31 26.50 -11.93
CA GLY A 26 -12.09 25.33 -12.38
C GLY A 26 -11.35 24.00 -12.33
N GLU A 27 -10.08 23.99 -11.93
CA GLU A 27 -9.25 22.78 -11.84
C GLU A 27 -9.02 22.37 -10.38
N LEU A 28 -9.16 21.07 -10.10
CA LEU A 28 -8.96 20.51 -8.76
C LEU A 28 -7.48 20.49 -8.38
N VAL A 29 -7.18 20.89 -7.15
CA VAL A 29 -5.84 20.75 -6.55
C VAL A 29 -5.70 19.33 -5.98
N LEU A 30 -5.03 18.45 -6.73
CA LEU A 30 -4.91 17.03 -6.41
C LEU A 30 -3.63 16.66 -5.64
N GLU A 31 -3.01 17.62 -4.95
CA GLU A 31 -1.81 17.32 -4.17
C GLU A 31 -2.11 16.33 -3.03
N PRO A 32 -1.41 15.18 -2.96
CA PRO A 32 -1.60 14.23 -1.88
C PRO A 32 -1.17 14.80 -0.52
N ASN A 33 -1.90 14.44 0.53
CA ASN A 33 -1.61 14.88 1.91
C ASN A 33 -0.20 14.51 2.39
N THR A 34 0.38 13.41 1.88
CA THR A 34 1.73 12.97 2.23
C THR A 34 2.78 14.01 1.88
N PHE A 35 2.64 14.73 0.77
CA PHE A 35 3.57 15.80 0.40
C PHE A 35 3.50 16.98 1.37
N LYS A 36 2.30 17.38 1.78
CA LYS A 36 2.08 18.44 2.78
C LYS A 36 2.70 18.08 4.12
N ILE A 37 2.42 16.86 4.60
CA ILE A 37 3.00 16.34 5.84
C ILE A 37 4.52 16.30 5.74
N SER A 38 5.10 15.78 4.66
CA SER A 38 6.56 15.75 4.48
C SER A 38 7.17 17.15 4.49
N ARG A 39 6.55 18.15 3.85
CA ARG A 39 7.04 19.54 3.89
C ARG A 39 6.99 20.11 5.30
N TYR A 40 5.88 19.94 6.01
CA TYR A 40 5.74 20.41 7.39
C TYR A 40 6.79 19.79 8.31
N PHE A 41 7.02 18.48 8.23
CA PHE A 41 8.02 17.82 9.08
C PHE A 41 9.46 18.19 8.69
N SER A 42 9.72 18.46 7.41
CA SER A 42 11.00 18.99 6.94
C SER A 42 11.25 20.40 7.49
N SER A 43 10.26 21.30 7.43
CA SER A 43 10.40 22.69 7.91
C SER A 43 10.49 22.79 9.43
N GLU A 44 9.62 22.09 10.16
CA GLU A 44 9.52 22.22 11.62
C GLU A 44 10.56 21.40 12.38
N PHE A 45 10.97 20.25 11.84
CA PHE A 45 11.85 19.30 12.56
C PHE A 45 13.13 18.95 11.80
N GLY A 46 13.35 19.49 10.60
CA GLY A 46 14.51 19.15 9.78
C GLY A 46 14.50 17.71 9.25
N LEU A 47 13.35 17.02 9.27
CA LEU A 47 13.22 15.64 8.80
C LEU A 47 13.24 15.59 7.27
N ASN A 48 14.37 15.19 6.69
CA ASN A 48 14.61 15.21 5.25
C ASN A 48 14.93 13.81 4.70
N PRO A 49 14.63 13.53 3.42
CA PRO A 49 14.99 12.27 2.79
C PRO A 49 16.52 12.14 2.61
N PRO A 50 17.07 10.91 2.51
CA PRO A 50 16.36 9.63 2.50
C PRO A 50 15.85 9.23 3.90
N TYR A 51 14.65 8.65 3.96
CA TYR A 51 14.05 8.19 5.21
C TYR A 51 14.37 6.71 5.45
N ASP A 52 14.68 6.36 6.70
CA ASP A 52 14.78 4.98 7.15
C ASP A 52 13.49 4.57 7.89
N GLY A 53 12.65 3.78 7.23
CA GLY A 53 11.38 3.29 7.79
C GLY A 53 11.53 2.23 8.89
N SER A 54 12.74 1.79 9.20
CA SER A 54 13.03 0.83 10.28
C SER A 54 13.44 1.49 11.59
N GLN A 55 13.74 2.79 11.56
CA GLN A 55 14.25 3.56 12.69
C GLN A 55 13.14 4.27 13.47
N GLU A 56 13.22 4.23 14.79
CA GLU A 56 12.44 5.12 15.67
C GLU A 56 13.13 6.49 15.75
N SER A 57 12.37 7.56 15.51
CA SER A 57 12.89 8.93 15.49
C SER A 57 12.14 9.81 16.48
N HIS A 58 12.86 10.42 17.41
CA HIS A 58 12.34 11.42 18.34
C HIS A 58 12.65 12.82 17.80
N LEU A 59 11.62 13.53 17.33
CA LEU A 59 11.80 14.82 16.68
C LEU A 59 11.75 15.99 17.67
N ALA A 60 10.98 15.82 18.73
CA ALA A 60 10.84 16.76 19.84
C ALA A 60 10.24 16.01 21.05
N GLU A 61 10.12 16.68 22.19
CA GLU A 61 9.42 16.14 23.36
C GLU A 61 7.96 15.77 22.97
N GLY A 62 7.60 14.50 23.15
CA GLY A 62 6.28 13.98 22.80
C GLY A 62 6.01 13.78 21.31
N VAL A 63 6.99 13.97 20.43
CA VAL A 63 6.86 13.78 18.97
C VAL A 63 7.76 12.65 18.51
N VAL A 64 7.16 11.49 18.28
CA VAL A 64 7.87 10.25 17.92
C VAL A 64 7.33 9.69 16.61
N ILE A 65 8.24 9.34 15.71
CA ILE A 65 7.96 8.51 14.53
C ILE A 65 8.45 7.12 14.84
N TYR A 66 7.52 6.17 14.93
CA TYR A 66 7.84 4.77 15.13
C TYR A 66 8.26 4.10 13.81
N PRO A 67 9.03 2.99 13.88
CA PRO A 67 9.29 2.15 12.72
C PRO A 67 7.99 1.73 12.03
N SER A 68 8.04 1.60 10.71
CA SER A 68 6.88 1.27 9.88
C SER A 68 6.18 -0.02 10.31
N TYR A 69 6.91 -0.99 10.84
CA TYR A 69 6.33 -2.24 11.35
C TYR A 69 5.53 -2.11 12.64
N TYR A 70 5.64 -1.00 13.36
CA TYR A 70 5.03 -0.86 14.68
C TYR A 70 3.51 -0.61 14.59
N PHE A 71 3.10 0.26 13.66
CA PHE A 71 1.69 0.67 13.46
C PHE A 71 1.20 0.59 12.01
N CYS A 72 1.96 -0.01 11.08
CA CYS A 72 1.58 -0.02 9.67
C CYS A 72 1.81 -1.38 8.98
N SER A 73 3.07 -1.76 8.76
CA SER A 73 3.44 -2.88 7.87
C SER A 73 4.11 -4.00 8.66
N PRO A 74 3.40 -5.07 9.05
CA PRO A 74 3.96 -6.08 9.94
C PRO A 74 5.20 -6.75 9.34
N GLU A 75 6.19 -7.02 10.19
CA GLU A 75 7.43 -7.72 9.85
C GLU A 75 7.62 -8.96 10.74
N TYR A 76 8.25 -10.00 10.18
CA TYR A 76 8.50 -11.23 10.92
C TYR A 76 9.39 -10.98 12.15
N ASN A 77 9.01 -11.53 13.30
CA ASN A 77 9.67 -11.34 14.59
C ASN A 77 9.77 -9.88 15.07
N LYS A 78 8.94 -8.97 14.56
CA LYS A 78 8.83 -7.59 15.04
C LYS A 78 7.49 -7.37 15.74
N ILE A 79 7.49 -6.55 16.79
CA ILE A 79 6.27 -6.18 17.49
C ILE A 79 5.43 -5.27 16.59
N ASN A 80 4.15 -5.60 16.44
CA ASN A 80 3.17 -4.81 15.70
C ASN A 80 1.89 -4.67 16.53
N TYR A 81 1.37 -3.45 16.64
CA TYR A 81 0.14 -3.15 17.39
C TYR A 81 -1.05 -2.83 16.47
N SER A 82 -0.79 -2.53 15.20
CA SER A 82 -1.83 -2.32 14.19
C SER A 82 -1.30 -2.53 12.79
N ILE A 83 -2.19 -2.97 11.90
CA ILE A 83 -1.90 -3.20 10.48
C ILE A 83 -2.73 -2.21 9.67
N HIS A 84 -2.06 -1.44 8.82
CA HIS A 84 -2.75 -0.55 7.88
C HIS A 84 -3.14 -1.35 6.63
N HIS A 85 -4.41 -1.70 6.52
CA HIS A 85 -4.97 -2.28 5.30
C HIS A 85 -5.20 -1.19 4.25
N PHE A 86 -4.20 -0.96 3.39
CA PHE A 86 -4.37 -0.08 2.23
C PHE A 86 -5.53 -0.55 1.34
N SER A 87 -6.33 0.38 0.82
CA SER A 87 -7.50 0.05 0.02
C SER A 87 -7.16 -0.89 -1.14
N GLY A 88 -7.85 -2.03 -1.18
CA GLY A 88 -7.65 -3.06 -2.20
C GLY A 88 -6.35 -3.86 -2.08
N SER A 89 -5.63 -3.81 -0.94
CA SER A 89 -4.49 -4.69 -0.67
C SER A 89 -4.89 -6.17 -0.60
N TRP A 90 -6.14 -6.45 -0.25
CA TRP A 90 -6.76 -7.78 -0.32
C TRP A 90 -7.10 -8.24 -1.75
N LEU A 91 -7.01 -7.36 -2.75
CA LEU A 91 -7.29 -7.75 -4.13
C LEU A 91 -6.07 -8.50 -4.70
N PRO A 92 -6.30 -9.54 -5.52
CA PRO A 92 -5.22 -10.31 -6.13
C PRO A 92 -4.19 -9.44 -6.88
N SER A 93 -2.94 -9.88 -6.87
CA SER A 93 -1.82 -9.22 -7.57
C SER A 93 -1.96 -9.27 -9.10
N HIS A 94 -2.80 -10.16 -9.61
CA HIS A 94 -3.03 -10.38 -11.04
C HIS A 94 -4.52 -10.39 -11.38
N LYS A 95 -4.87 -9.88 -12.56
CA LYS A 95 -6.17 -10.10 -13.20
C LYS A 95 -6.14 -11.41 -13.99
N ARG A 96 -7.11 -12.29 -13.76
CA ARG A 96 -7.27 -13.56 -14.47
C ARG A 96 -8.28 -13.46 -15.61
N LYS A 97 -7.97 -14.09 -16.74
CA LYS A 97 -8.93 -14.35 -17.82
C LYS A 97 -8.78 -15.79 -18.29
N ASP A 98 -9.76 -16.63 -17.98
CA ASP A 98 -9.83 -18.02 -18.44
C ASP A 98 -9.89 -18.05 -19.97
N LYS A 99 -9.17 -19.00 -20.58
CA LYS A 99 -9.09 -19.19 -22.03
C LYS A 99 -9.69 -20.50 -22.46
N LEU A 100 -9.39 -21.57 -21.73
CA LEU A 100 -9.88 -22.91 -22.03
C LEU A 100 -10.10 -23.67 -20.72
N LYS A 101 -11.19 -24.44 -20.65
CA LYS A 101 -11.49 -25.35 -19.55
C LYS A 101 -11.54 -26.76 -20.11
N ILE A 102 -10.83 -27.69 -19.47
CA ILE A 102 -10.71 -29.09 -19.91
C ILE A 102 -11.23 -29.98 -18.79
N LEU A 103 -12.28 -30.76 -19.12
CA LEU A 103 -12.86 -31.79 -18.23
C LEU A 103 -13.20 -31.28 -16.82
N ASN A 104 -13.53 -30.00 -16.67
CA ASN A 104 -13.76 -29.31 -15.38
C ASN A 104 -12.64 -29.47 -14.33
N LYS A 105 -11.47 -29.99 -14.71
CA LYS A 105 -10.33 -30.26 -13.84
C LYS A 105 -9.15 -29.36 -14.15
N PHE A 106 -8.99 -28.96 -15.41
CA PHE A 106 -7.88 -28.10 -15.82
C PHE A 106 -8.38 -26.82 -16.47
N ILE A 107 -7.71 -25.71 -16.21
CA ILE A 107 -8.04 -24.39 -16.75
C ILE A 107 -6.76 -23.75 -17.26
N ILE A 108 -6.74 -23.39 -18.54
CA ILE A 108 -5.71 -22.51 -19.09
C ILE A 108 -6.20 -21.07 -18.92
N SER A 109 -5.43 -20.26 -18.22
CA SER A 109 -5.77 -18.87 -17.93
C SER A 109 -4.64 -17.93 -18.32
N ARG A 110 -5.00 -16.70 -18.68
CA ARG A 110 -4.04 -15.60 -18.80
C ARG A 110 -4.07 -14.78 -17.52
N PHE A 111 -2.92 -14.59 -16.89
CA PHE A 111 -2.73 -13.67 -15.78
C PHE A 111 -2.06 -12.39 -16.27
N LYS A 112 -2.67 -11.23 -15.98
CA LYS A 112 -2.09 -9.91 -16.21
C LYS A 112 -1.76 -9.27 -14.87
N LYS A 113 -0.47 -9.08 -14.60
CA LYS A 113 0.06 -8.47 -13.38
C LYS A 113 -0.46 -7.04 -13.22
N SER A 114 -0.99 -6.73 -12.05
CA SER A 114 -1.40 -5.38 -11.65
C SER A 114 -0.54 -4.83 -10.51
N ARG A 115 0.08 -5.71 -9.71
CA ARG A 115 0.96 -5.35 -8.59
C ARG A 115 2.12 -6.33 -8.48
N ASP A 116 3.22 -5.90 -7.86
CA ASP A 116 4.40 -6.74 -7.65
C ASP A 116 4.20 -7.80 -6.56
N GLN A 117 3.41 -7.47 -5.55
CA GLN A 117 3.15 -8.30 -4.38
C GLN A 117 1.67 -8.65 -4.26
N GLY A 118 1.37 -9.73 -3.54
CA GLY A 118 0.03 -10.23 -3.26
C GLY A 118 -0.31 -11.52 -4.00
N ASP A 119 -1.45 -12.11 -3.65
CA ASP A 119 -1.81 -13.46 -4.07
C ASP A 119 -2.29 -13.54 -5.52
N TYR A 120 -2.12 -14.71 -6.11
CA TYR A 120 -2.76 -15.00 -7.40
C TYR A 120 -4.27 -15.14 -7.23
N PRO A 121 -5.07 -14.79 -8.27
CA PRO A 121 -6.52 -14.94 -8.28
C PRO A 121 -6.93 -16.42 -8.46
N LEU A 122 -6.69 -17.23 -7.44
CA LEU A 122 -7.05 -18.65 -7.36
C LEU A 122 -8.09 -18.85 -6.25
N SER A 123 -9.00 -19.81 -6.42
CA SER A 123 -9.78 -20.33 -5.29
C SER A 123 -8.97 -21.34 -4.48
N ASP A 124 -9.37 -21.64 -3.25
CA ASP A 124 -8.71 -22.65 -2.39
C ASP A 124 -8.61 -24.05 -3.03
N SER A 125 -9.54 -24.35 -3.94
CA SER A 125 -9.58 -25.61 -4.70
C SER A 125 -8.62 -25.66 -5.90
N GLU A 126 -7.96 -24.54 -6.22
CA GLU A 126 -7.16 -24.37 -7.43
C GLU A 126 -5.67 -24.29 -7.14
N LYS A 127 -4.86 -24.95 -7.98
CA LYS A 127 -3.40 -24.90 -7.91
C LYS A 127 -2.81 -24.64 -9.29
N ILE A 128 -1.82 -23.75 -9.37
CA ILE A 128 -1.06 -23.54 -10.62
C ILE A 128 -0.12 -24.73 -10.79
N LEU A 129 -0.27 -25.46 -11.89
CA LEU A 129 0.62 -26.55 -12.28
C LEU A 129 1.79 -26.07 -13.14
N LEU A 130 1.53 -25.08 -14.00
CA LEU A 130 2.54 -24.52 -14.91
C LEU A 130 2.28 -23.03 -15.12
N LYS A 131 3.35 -22.24 -15.22
CA LYS A 131 3.29 -20.82 -15.57
C LYS A 131 4.35 -20.51 -16.63
N ILE A 132 3.93 -19.92 -17.73
CA ILE A 132 4.79 -19.44 -18.81
C ILE A 132 4.66 -17.92 -18.88
N ASN A 133 5.75 -17.20 -18.66
CA ASN A 133 5.78 -15.74 -18.78
C ASN A 133 5.91 -15.36 -20.25
N PHE A 134 4.93 -14.63 -20.77
CA PHE A 134 4.97 -14.08 -22.13
C PHE A 134 5.60 -12.69 -22.15
N SER A 135 5.42 -11.91 -21.08
CA SER A 135 6.07 -10.62 -20.87
C SER A 135 6.25 -10.36 -19.37
N LYS A 136 6.83 -9.20 -19.02
CA LYS A 136 6.92 -8.74 -17.61
C LYS A 136 5.55 -8.62 -16.93
N ILE A 137 4.47 -8.45 -17.71
CA ILE A 137 3.12 -8.18 -17.20
C ILE A 137 2.18 -9.35 -17.48
N VAL A 138 2.41 -10.17 -18.52
CA VAL A 138 1.49 -11.22 -18.95
C VAL A 138 2.12 -12.59 -18.81
N SER A 139 1.37 -13.51 -18.19
CA SER A 139 1.71 -14.93 -18.15
C SER A 139 0.51 -15.79 -18.50
N TYR A 140 0.76 -16.97 -19.05
CA TYR A 140 -0.23 -18.01 -19.24
C TYR A 140 0.02 -19.10 -18.21
N VAL A 141 -1.05 -19.55 -17.56
CA VAL A 141 -0.99 -20.54 -16.48
C VAL A 141 -1.91 -21.71 -16.79
N LEU A 142 -1.43 -22.91 -16.47
CA LEU A 142 -2.26 -24.10 -16.36
C LEU A 142 -2.61 -24.29 -14.88
N ILE A 143 -3.90 -24.33 -14.60
CA ILE A 143 -4.45 -24.48 -13.25
C ILE A 143 -5.15 -25.83 -13.17
N SER A 144 -4.89 -26.61 -12.11
CA SER A 144 -5.75 -27.73 -11.73
C SER A 144 -6.76 -27.28 -10.69
N ARG A 145 -7.96 -27.85 -10.76
CA ARG A 145 -9.02 -27.71 -9.76
C ARG A 145 -9.28 -29.08 -9.15
N ASN A 146 -9.09 -29.18 -7.84
CA ASN A 146 -9.53 -30.34 -7.08
C ASN A 146 -11.00 -30.14 -6.72
N LYS A 147 -11.82 -31.17 -6.95
CA LYS A 147 -13.21 -31.17 -6.45
C LYS A 147 -13.21 -31.47 -4.96
#